data_AF-A0A124IB69-F1
#
_entry.id   AF-A0A124IB69-F1
#
_cell.length_a   1.000
_cell.length_b   1.000
_cell.length_c   1.000
_cell.angle_alpha   90.00
_cell.angle_beta   90.00
_cell.angle_gamma   90.00
#
_symmetry.space_group_name_H-M   'P 1'
#
loop_
_entity.id
_entity.type
_entity.pdbx_description
1 polymer ?
#
loop_
_entity_poly.entity_id
_entity_poly.type
_entity_poly.pdbx_seq_one_letter_code
_entity_poly.pdbx_strand_id
1 'polypeptide(L)'
;MPAPPSALTTAPGIVHLDTALRVVDANDAFCEQFGLVRAEVTGEPLARFFHPTAAGSLEEPFSQLVDGRCGDFSIRLTLTDGTLTDRDCLVTGLTLNTVLHVCRTDCAAIALIVPDAVHSPTLTPATTLSEVPARILEGVAAGLSTQQLASRLGLSSHGVEYHISAMLKKLQAPTRSALVARAYALNILVPHCWPPRVRPQQMARFPVGRSACADSGPAPADRAQVSASRPSDNVIDARRPAPVLTAGGHHSELESA
;
A
#
# COMPACT_ATOMS: atom_id res chain seq x y z
N MET A 1 49.02 -0.28 -0.07
CA MET A 1 47.68 -0.55 0.46
C MET A 1 46.67 0.02 -0.50
N PRO A 2 45.63 -0.73 -0.92
CA PRO A 2 44.48 -0.10 -1.57
C PRO A 2 43.80 0.84 -0.57
N ALA A 3 43.41 2.03 -1.06
CA ALA A 3 42.69 3.02 -0.27
C ALA A 3 41.41 2.40 0.32
N PRO A 4 41.02 2.76 1.55
CA PRO A 4 39.73 2.33 2.08
C PRO A 4 38.63 2.81 1.12
N PRO A 5 37.58 2.00 0.86
CA PRO A 5 36.44 2.47 0.09
C PRO A 5 35.88 3.70 0.81
N SER A 6 35.86 4.83 0.11
CA SER A 6 35.28 6.08 0.61
C SER A 6 33.93 5.76 1.24
N ALA A 7 33.76 6.16 2.49
CA ALA A 7 32.50 6.02 3.20
C ALA A 7 31.40 6.52 2.27
N LEU A 8 30.51 5.61 1.85
CA LEU A 8 29.42 5.90 0.94
C LEU A 8 28.71 7.16 1.45
N THR A 9 28.76 8.21 0.66
CA THR A 9 28.10 9.46 0.98
C THR A 9 26.62 9.16 1.25
N THR A 10 26.16 9.47 2.45
CA THR A 10 24.74 9.32 2.83
C THR A 10 23.90 10.45 2.23
N ALA A 11 24.53 11.37 1.50
CA ALA A 11 23.86 12.45 0.81
C ALA A 11 23.12 11.92 -0.43
N PRO A 12 21.91 12.40 -0.71
CA PRO A 12 21.18 11.99 -1.90
C PRO A 12 21.85 12.55 -3.16
N GLY A 13 21.87 11.73 -4.22
CA GLY A 13 22.27 12.17 -5.55
C GLY A 13 21.23 13.13 -6.11
N ILE A 14 21.65 14.28 -6.59
CA ILE A 14 20.78 15.26 -7.26
C ILE A 14 21.28 15.41 -8.68
N VAL A 15 20.40 15.21 -9.65
CA VAL A 15 20.70 15.38 -11.07
C VAL A 15 19.67 16.31 -11.72
N HIS A 16 20.15 17.19 -12.59
CA HIS A 16 19.32 18.04 -13.45
C HIS A 16 19.22 17.39 -14.82
N LEU A 17 18.02 17.39 -15.38
CA LEU A 17 17.69 16.65 -16.59
C LEU A 17 17.14 17.58 -17.67
N ASP A 18 17.48 17.30 -18.93
CA ASP A 18 16.86 17.95 -20.09
C ASP A 18 15.53 17.28 -20.46
N THR A 19 14.85 17.80 -21.50
CA THR A 19 13.58 17.23 -22.00
C THR A 19 13.73 15.82 -22.58
N ALA A 20 14.96 15.36 -22.84
CA ALA A 20 15.28 14.05 -23.38
C ALA A 20 15.80 13.07 -22.31
N LEU A 21 15.61 13.37 -21.01
CA LEU A 21 16.04 12.54 -19.88
C LEU A 21 17.57 12.35 -19.82
N ARG A 22 18.34 13.33 -20.30
CA ARG A 22 19.80 13.36 -20.21
C ARG A 22 20.27 14.27 -19.08
N VAL A 23 21.38 13.90 -18.46
CA VAL A 23 21.91 14.65 -17.32
C VAL A 23 22.57 15.95 -17.80
N VAL A 24 21.99 17.09 -17.48
CA VAL A 24 22.57 18.42 -17.72
C VAL A 24 23.57 18.78 -16.62
N ASP A 25 23.29 18.31 -15.40
CA ASP A 25 24.12 18.56 -14.24
C ASP A 25 23.92 17.51 -13.14
N ALA A 26 24.91 17.33 -12.27
CA ALA A 26 24.86 16.42 -11.13
C ALA A 26 25.65 16.99 -9.94
N ASN A 27 25.18 16.70 -8.72
CA ASN A 27 25.92 17.02 -7.51
C ASN A 27 27.11 16.05 -7.28
N ASP A 28 28.03 16.45 -6.42
CA ASP A 28 29.21 15.63 -6.09
C ASP A 28 28.81 14.29 -5.48
N ALA A 29 27.74 14.23 -4.68
CA ALA A 29 27.25 12.99 -4.09
C ALA A 29 26.86 11.94 -5.14
N PHE A 30 26.19 12.37 -6.22
CA PHE A 30 25.89 11.49 -7.36
C PHE A 30 27.19 11.04 -8.05
N CYS A 31 28.12 11.95 -8.32
CA CYS A 31 29.39 11.62 -8.98
C CYS A 31 30.22 10.61 -8.17
N GLU A 32 30.36 10.85 -6.86
CA GLU A 32 31.04 9.98 -5.91
C GLU A 32 30.41 8.58 -5.85
N GLN A 33 29.08 8.49 -5.93
CA GLN A 33 28.35 7.22 -5.87
C GLN A 33 28.71 6.26 -7.01
N PHE A 34 29.05 6.78 -8.20
CA PHE A 34 29.47 5.97 -9.35
C PHE A 34 30.99 6.00 -9.60
N GLY A 35 31.74 6.74 -8.78
CA GLY A 35 33.18 6.96 -8.99
C GLY A 35 33.51 7.66 -10.31
N LEU A 36 32.58 8.46 -10.85
CA LEU A 36 32.71 9.16 -12.12
C LEU A 36 33.00 10.64 -11.90
N VAL A 37 33.64 11.29 -12.86
CA VAL A 37 33.73 12.76 -12.86
C VAL A 37 32.48 13.38 -13.50
N ARG A 38 32.09 14.58 -13.07
CA ARG A 38 30.91 15.31 -13.59
C ARG A 38 30.87 15.40 -15.13
N ALA A 39 32.03 15.50 -15.79
CA ALA A 39 32.14 15.53 -17.24
C ALA A 39 31.73 14.22 -17.93
N GLU A 40 31.89 13.07 -17.26
CA GLU A 40 31.47 11.74 -17.75
C GLU A 40 29.98 11.48 -17.50
N VAL A 41 29.38 12.21 -16.56
CA VAL A 41 27.96 12.12 -16.24
C VAL A 41 27.12 13.03 -17.14
N THR A 42 27.64 14.21 -17.47
CA THR A 42 26.92 15.23 -18.24
C THR A 42 26.69 14.77 -19.69
N GLY A 43 25.46 14.88 -20.18
CA GLY A 43 25.02 14.49 -21.53
C GLY A 43 24.59 13.02 -21.65
N GLU A 44 24.92 12.20 -20.66
CA GLU A 44 24.53 10.79 -20.63
C GLU A 44 23.03 10.63 -20.31
N PRO A 45 22.36 9.63 -20.91
CA PRO A 45 20.99 9.31 -20.54
C PRO A 45 20.96 8.81 -19.09
N LEU A 46 20.01 9.32 -18.30
CA LEU A 46 19.89 8.94 -16.89
C LEU A 46 19.70 7.42 -16.72
N ALA A 47 19.06 6.76 -17.69
CA ALA A 47 18.88 5.32 -17.77
C ALA A 47 20.19 4.51 -17.66
N ARG A 48 21.34 5.06 -18.07
CA ARG A 48 22.66 4.39 -18.03
C ARG A 48 23.08 3.97 -16.62
N PHE A 49 22.61 4.70 -15.60
CA PHE A 49 23.00 4.49 -14.20
C PHE A 49 22.14 3.44 -13.48
N PHE A 50 21.13 2.88 -14.15
CA PHE A 50 20.21 1.89 -13.60
C PHE A 50 20.33 0.55 -14.35
N HIS A 51 19.87 -0.51 -13.70
CA HIS A 51 19.77 -1.82 -14.31
C HIS A 51 18.86 -1.76 -15.56
N PRO A 52 19.22 -2.38 -16.70
CA PRO A 52 18.51 -2.23 -17.98
C PRO A 52 17.04 -2.65 -17.92
N THR A 53 16.70 -3.66 -17.11
CA THR A 53 15.31 -4.09 -16.88
C THR A 53 14.47 -3.04 -16.16
N ALA A 54 15.10 -2.18 -15.35
CA ALA A 54 14.42 -1.14 -14.57
C ALA A 54 14.40 0.21 -15.30
N ALA A 55 15.42 0.49 -16.13
CA ALA A 55 15.62 1.77 -16.80
C ALA A 55 14.43 2.24 -17.68
N GLY A 56 13.75 1.32 -18.38
CA GLY A 56 12.57 1.64 -19.19
C GLY A 56 11.37 2.17 -18.39
N SER A 57 11.36 1.96 -17.08
CA SER A 57 10.27 2.44 -16.20
C SER A 57 10.34 3.94 -15.91
N LEU A 58 11.43 4.63 -16.30
CA LEU A 58 11.60 6.08 -16.10
C LEU A 58 10.94 6.92 -17.19
N GLU A 59 10.85 6.40 -18.43
CA GLU A 59 10.50 7.21 -19.59
C GLU A 59 9.05 7.73 -19.52
N GLU A 60 8.10 6.86 -19.19
CA GLU A 60 6.69 7.23 -19.12
C GLU A 60 6.38 8.23 -17.99
N PRO A 61 6.79 8.01 -16.72
CA PRO A 61 6.62 9.00 -15.66
C PRO A 61 7.31 10.32 -15.96
N PHE A 62 8.50 10.29 -16.57
CA PHE A 62 9.23 11.50 -16.94
C PHE A 62 8.53 12.28 -18.05
N SER A 63 8.01 11.61 -19.08
CA SER A 63 7.20 12.28 -20.10
C SER A 63 5.96 12.94 -19.50
N GLN A 64 5.28 12.28 -18.55
CA GLN A 64 4.16 12.89 -17.84
C GLN A 64 4.57 14.12 -17.02
N LEU A 65 5.77 14.10 -16.44
CA LEU A 65 6.36 15.21 -15.69
C LEU A 65 6.64 16.41 -16.61
N VAL A 66 7.34 16.19 -17.73
CA VAL A 66 7.69 17.23 -18.72
C VAL A 66 6.45 17.82 -19.40
N ASP A 67 5.46 16.98 -19.70
CA ASP A 67 4.19 17.41 -20.30
C ASP A 67 3.26 18.13 -19.29
N GLY A 68 3.70 18.28 -18.03
CA GLY A 68 2.92 18.94 -16.97
C GLY A 68 1.69 18.16 -16.51
N ARG A 69 1.61 16.85 -16.80
CA ARG A 69 0.53 15.97 -16.37
C ARG A 69 0.67 15.53 -14.90
N CYS A 70 1.89 15.57 -14.36
CA CYS A 70 2.17 15.39 -12.93
C CYS A 70 3.19 16.43 -12.43
N GLY A 71 3.11 16.81 -11.14
CA GLY A 71 4.05 17.76 -10.52
C GLY A 71 5.34 17.09 -10.04
N ASP A 72 5.23 15.82 -9.64
CA ASP A 72 6.31 14.95 -9.21
C ASP A 72 5.95 13.47 -9.47
N PHE A 73 6.94 12.59 -9.42
CA PHE A 73 6.75 11.14 -9.33
C PHE A 73 7.84 10.52 -8.47
N SER A 74 7.59 9.33 -7.92
CA SER A 74 8.61 8.54 -7.21
C SER A 74 8.56 7.07 -7.64
N ILE A 75 9.69 6.51 -8.02
CA ILE A 75 9.84 5.11 -8.48
C ILE A 75 11.04 4.45 -7.83
N ARG A 76 10.93 3.16 -7.51
CA ARG A 76 12.06 2.36 -7.04
C ARG A 76 12.77 1.71 -8.22
N LEU A 77 14.07 1.89 -8.30
CA LEU A 77 14.93 1.33 -9.34
C LEU A 77 16.17 0.74 -8.70
N THR A 78 16.88 -0.08 -9.47
CA THR A 78 18.12 -0.68 -9.01
C THR A 78 19.31 -0.07 -9.73
N LEU A 79 20.24 0.46 -8.95
CA LEU A 79 21.45 1.13 -9.39
C LEU A 79 22.48 0.10 -9.84
N THR A 80 23.06 0.34 -11.01
CA THR A 80 24.23 -0.41 -11.46
C THR A 80 25.48 0.37 -11.04
N ASP A 81 26.04 0.04 -9.88
CA ASP A 81 27.36 0.52 -9.51
C ASP A 81 28.44 -0.27 -10.29
N GLY A 82 29.50 0.40 -10.74
CA GLY A 82 30.64 -0.20 -11.45
C GLY A 82 31.39 -1.27 -10.65
N THR A 83 31.02 -1.46 -9.38
CA THR A 83 31.52 -2.50 -8.47
C THR A 83 30.59 -3.73 -8.33
N LEU A 84 29.56 -3.89 -9.17
CA LEU A 84 28.69 -5.07 -9.23
C LEU A 84 27.80 -5.32 -8.00
N THR A 85 27.54 -4.31 -7.16
CA THR A 85 26.46 -4.42 -6.16
C THR A 85 25.22 -3.71 -6.68
N ASP A 86 24.22 -4.49 -7.07
CA ASP A 86 22.88 -4.01 -7.40
C ASP A 86 22.27 -3.43 -6.13
N ARG A 87 21.90 -2.13 -6.15
CA ARG A 87 21.35 -1.44 -4.99
C ARG A 87 20.01 -0.79 -5.32
N ASP A 88 19.00 -1.13 -4.54
CA ASP A 88 17.72 -0.44 -4.63
C ASP A 88 17.91 1.04 -4.28
N CYS A 89 17.22 1.89 -5.02
CA CYS A 89 17.15 3.33 -4.78
C CYS A 89 15.74 3.83 -5.05
N LEU A 90 15.41 4.96 -4.43
CA LEU A 90 14.22 5.72 -4.77
C LEU A 90 14.63 6.88 -5.68
N VAL A 91 14.03 6.95 -6.86
CA VAL A 91 14.18 8.05 -7.80
C VAL A 91 12.91 8.88 -7.76
N THR A 92 13.05 10.14 -7.36
CA THR A 92 11.95 11.11 -7.34
C THR A 92 12.21 12.19 -8.38
N GLY A 93 11.37 12.26 -9.41
CA GLY A 93 11.40 13.32 -10.42
C GLY A 93 10.51 14.49 -10.02
N LEU A 94 11.03 15.71 -10.12
CA LEU A 94 10.35 16.96 -9.75
C LEU A 94 10.31 17.90 -10.96
N THR A 95 9.12 18.42 -11.27
CA THR A 95 8.98 19.53 -12.24
C THR A 95 9.59 20.80 -11.65
N LEU A 96 10.20 21.62 -12.52
CA LEU A 96 10.64 22.96 -12.17
C LEU A 96 9.48 23.95 -12.29
N ASN A 97 8.47 23.83 -11.45
CA ASN A 97 7.36 24.78 -11.45
C ASN A 97 7.61 25.88 -10.39
N THR A 98 8.23 27.00 -10.81
CA THR A 98 8.41 28.28 -10.05
C THR A 98 9.11 28.16 -8.69
N VAL A 99 10.35 28.60 -8.48
CA VAL A 99 10.82 30.00 -8.35
C VAL A 99 12.34 30.04 -8.57
N LEU A 100 12.82 31.10 -9.23
CA LEU A 100 14.21 31.37 -9.62
C LEU A 100 15.30 30.98 -8.60
N HIS A 101 16.14 30.01 -8.97
CA HIS A 101 17.59 30.24 -9.13
C HIS A 101 18.20 29.04 -9.88
N VAL A 102 18.99 29.32 -10.93
CA VAL A 102 19.80 28.34 -11.71
C VAL A 102 19.09 27.62 -12.88
N CYS A 103 18.21 28.27 -13.64
CA CYS A 103 17.84 27.71 -14.94
C CYS A 103 18.94 28.02 -15.98
N ARG A 104 19.85 27.06 -16.18
CA ARG A 104 20.31 26.79 -17.55
C ARG A 104 19.05 26.53 -18.38
N THR A 105 18.94 27.14 -19.57
CA THR A 105 17.77 27.01 -20.46
C THR A 105 17.45 25.57 -20.86
N ASP A 106 18.37 24.64 -20.60
CA ASP A 106 18.28 23.24 -21.01
C ASP A 106 17.81 22.31 -19.88
N CYS A 107 17.50 22.82 -18.68
CA CYS A 107 17.00 22.03 -17.55
C CYS A 107 15.47 21.96 -17.53
N ALA A 108 14.90 20.78 -17.73
CA ALA A 108 13.46 20.51 -17.69
C ALA A 108 12.96 19.97 -16.34
N ALA A 109 13.79 19.21 -15.62
CA ALA A 109 13.41 18.56 -14.37
C ALA A 109 14.61 18.30 -13.45
N ILE A 110 14.33 18.04 -12.17
CA ILE A 110 15.31 17.57 -11.20
C ILE A 110 14.95 16.13 -10.80
N ALA A 111 15.93 15.23 -10.76
CA ALA A 111 15.75 13.93 -10.11
C ALA A 111 16.61 13.84 -8.84
N LEU A 112 15.95 13.43 -7.75
CA LEU A 112 16.55 13.07 -6.48
C LEU A 112 16.70 11.54 -6.43
N ILE A 113 17.91 11.06 -6.22
CA ILE A 113 18.26 9.64 -6.20
C ILE A 113 18.77 9.33 -4.81
N VAL A 114 17.93 8.64 -4.04
CA VAL A 114 18.25 8.23 -2.68
C VAL A 114 18.59 6.74 -2.74
N PRO A 115 19.87 6.36 -2.68
CA PRO A 115 20.23 4.96 -2.51
C PRO A 115 19.64 4.46 -1.19
N ASP A 116 19.06 3.26 -1.19
CA ASP A 116 18.52 2.64 0.01
C ASP A 116 19.71 2.24 0.91
N ALA A 117 20.19 3.22 1.68
CA ALA A 117 21.28 3.05 2.61
C ALA A 117 20.75 2.24 3.80
N VAL A 118 20.80 0.91 3.63
CA VAL A 118 20.63 -0.08 4.69
C VAL A 118 19.17 -0.09 5.22
N HIS A 119 18.46 -1.20 5.01
CA HIS A 119 17.14 -1.56 5.59
C HIS A 119 15.87 -1.39 4.74
N SER A 120 15.91 -1.55 3.43
CA SER A 120 14.78 -2.22 2.79
C SER A 120 14.94 -3.74 2.96
N PRO A 121 14.25 -4.40 3.91
CA PRO A 121 14.09 -5.84 3.80
C PRO A 121 13.55 -6.14 2.41
N THR A 122 14.11 -7.11 1.69
CA THR A 122 13.53 -7.59 0.43
C THR A 122 12.08 -7.97 0.71
N LEU A 123 11.16 -7.07 0.40
CA LEU A 123 9.75 -7.20 0.74
C LEU A 123 9.14 -8.12 -0.29
N THR A 124 9.14 -9.42 0.00
CA THR A 124 8.38 -10.39 -0.78
C THR A 124 6.92 -9.94 -0.83
N PRO A 125 6.40 -9.55 -2.00
CA PRO A 125 5.05 -9.01 -2.12
C PRO A 125 4.06 -10.19 -2.17
N ALA A 126 3.73 -10.77 -1.02
CA ALA A 126 2.72 -11.83 -0.97
C ALA A 126 2.00 -11.97 0.37
N THR A 127 2.09 -10.98 1.28
CA THR A 127 1.29 -11.05 2.51
C THR A 127 -0.14 -10.59 2.24
N THR A 128 -1.01 -11.54 1.88
CA THR A 128 -2.45 -11.32 1.91
C THR A 128 -2.93 -11.35 3.37
N LEU A 129 -3.78 -10.38 3.73
CA LEU A 129 -4.50 -10.32 5.00
C LEU A 129 -5.92 -10.82 4.77
N SER A 130 -6.44 -11.62 5.70
CA SER A 130 -7.87 -11.90 5.73
C SER A 130 -8.67 -10.61 5.95
N GLU A 131 -9.92 -10.60 5.53
CA GLU A 131 -10.78 -9.41 5.55
C GLU A 131 -10.85 -8.72 6.93
N VAL A 132 -11.03 -9.47 8.01
CA VAL A 132 -11.10 -8.90 9.37
C VAL A 132 -9.79 -8.20 9.79
N PRO A 133 -8.61 -8.86 9.75
CA PRO A 133 -7.32 -8.19 9.96
C PRO A 133 -7.10 -6.96 9.05
N ALA A 134 -7.52 -7.00 7.79
CA ALA A 134 -7.39 -5.86 6.88
C ALA A 134 -8.22 -4.66 7.36
N ARG A 135 -9.49 -4.86 7.75
CA ARG A 135 -10.34 -3.80 8.33
C ARG A 135 -9.81 -3.26 9.65
N ILE A 136 -9.26 -4.14 10.49
CA ILE A 136 -8.57 -3.72 11.71
C ILE A 136 -7.36 -2.84 11.37
N LEU A 137 -6.54 -3.23 10.39
CA LEU A 137 -5.38 -2.45 9.96
C LEU A 137 -5.77 -1.07 9.41
N GLU A 138 -6.82 -0.98 8.60
CA GLU A 138 -7.37 0.31 8.12
C GLU A 138 -7.75 1.22 9.29
N GLY A 139 -8.48 0.69 10.28
CA GLY A 139 -8.91 1.47 11.43
C GLY A 139 -7.77 1.81 12.39
N VAL A 140 -6.77 0.94 12.54
CA VAL A 140 -5.53 1.24 13.28
C VAL A 140 -4.77 2.38 12.61
N ALA A 141 -4.62 2.34 11.28
CA ALA A 141 -3.96 3.41 10.52
C ALA A 141 -4.75 4.73 10.56
N ALA A 142 -6.08 4.65 10.70
CA ALA A 142 -6.94 5.82 10.93
C ALA A 142 -6.92 6.34 12.38
N GLY A 143 -6.16 5.70 13.29
CA GLY A 143 -6.03 6.12 14.69
C GLY A 143 -7.14 5.65 15.63
N LEU A 144 -7.98 4.69 15.24
CA LEU A 144 -9.06 4.19 16.09
C LEU A 144 -8.53 3.37 17.28
N SER A 145 -9.15 3.52 18.45
CA SER A 145 -8.83 2.71 19.63
C SER A 145 -9.31 1.26 19.47
N THR A 146 -8.77 0.35 20.27
CA THR A 146 -9.18 -1.07 20.28
C THR A 146 -10.68 -1.22 20.57
N GLN A 147 -11.22 -0.41 21.48
CA GLN A 147 -12.64 -0.40 21.81
C GLN A 147 -13.50 0.09 20.63
N GLN A 148 -13.07 1.15 19.94
CA GLN A 148 -13.79 1.65 18.76
C GLN A 148 -13.78 0.62 17.61
N LEU A 149 -12.65 -0.07 17.42
CA LEU A 149 -12.53 -1.16 16.44
C LEU A 149 -13.45 -2.33 16.78
N ALA A 150 -13.48 -2.74 18.06
CA ALA A 150 -14.32 -3.82 18.56
C ALA A 150 -15.81 -3.52 18.29
N SER A 151 -16.28 -2.33 18.67
CA SER A 151 -17.65 -1.90 18.44
C SER A 151 -18.01 -1.81 16.96
N ARG A 152 -17.11 -1.30 16.10
CA ARG A 152 -17.38 -1.14 14.66
C ARG A 152 -17.39 -2.45 13.88
N LEU A 153 -16.58 -3.43 14.30
CA LEU A 153 -16.42 -4.69 13.59
C LEU A 153 -17.24 -5.83 14.22
N GLY A 154 -17.98 -5.57 15.30
CA GLY A 154 -18.73 -6.61 16.02
C GLY A 154 -17.83 -7.65 16.69
N LEU A 155 -16.63 -7.25 17.11
CA LEU A 155 -15.63 -8.12 17.74
C LEU A 155 -15.50 -7.80 19.23
N SER A 156 -14.94 -8.74 20.01
CA SER A 156 -14.48 -8.43 21.36
C SER A 156 -13.18 -7.63 21.30
N SER A 157 -12.91 -6.78 22.31
CA SER A 157 -11.63 -6.06 22.43
C SER A 157 -10.43 -7.02 22.39
N HIS A 158 -10.54 -8.16 23.07
CA HIS A 158 -9.53 -9.21 23.03
C HIS A 158 -9.34 -9.81 21.63
N GLY A 159 -10.42 -10.02 20.87
CA GLY A 159 -10.35 -10.47 19.48
C GLY A 159 -9.62 -9.48 18.57
N VAL A 160 -9.83 -8.17 18.78
CA VAL A 160 -9.08 -7.12 18.07
C VAL A 160 -7.59 -7.17 18.43
N GLU A 161 -7.25 -7.25 19.72
CA GLU A 161 -5.85 -7.35 20.18
C GLU A 161 -5.14 -8.60 19.67
N TYR A 162 -5.87 -9.73 19.60
CA TYR A 162 -5.38 -10.96 19.01
C TYR A 162 -4.98 -10.74 17.54
N HIS A 163 -5.86 -10.15 16.73
CA HIS A 163 -5.55 -9.86 15.33
C HIS A 163 -4.40 -8.87 15.17
N ILE A 164 -4.32 -7.82 16.00
CA ILE A 164 -3.19 -6.88 15.99
C ILE A 164 -1.89 -7.60 16.32
N SER A 165 -1.88 -8.45 17.34
CA SER A 165 -0.71 -9.24 17.75
C SER A 165 -0.27 -10.22 16.66
N ALA A 166 -1.22 -10.86 15.98
CA ALA A 166 -0.94 -11.72 14.84
C ALA A 166 -0.33 -10.93 13.66
N MET A 167 -0.84 -9.73 13.38
CA MET A 167 -0.29 -8.86 12.34
C MET A 167 1.10 -8.32 12.70
N LEU A 168 1.35 -7.95 13.96
CA LEU A 168 2.67 -7.54 14.45
C LEU A 168 3.71 -8.64 14.20
N LYS A 169 3.37 -9.90 14.51
CA LYS A 169 4.25 -11.05 14.22
C LYS A 169 4.43 -11.27 12.72
N LYS A 170 3.33 -11.29 11.96
CA LYS A 170 3.34 -11.55 10.50
C LYS A 170 4.16 -10.51 9.74
N LEU A 171 4.02 -9.25 10.13
CA LEU A 171 4.70 -8.12 9.50
C LEU A 171 6.01 -7.77 10.22
N GLN A 172 6.43 -8.56 11.22
CA GLN A 172 7.63 -8.32 12.04
C GLN A 172 7.73 -6.87 12.55
N ALA A 173 6.63 -6.32 13.04
CA ALA A 173 6.55 -5.00 13.62
C ALA A 173 6.63 -5.08 15.16
N PRO A 174 7.51 -4.31 15.81
CA PRO A 174 7.66 -4.34 17.27
C PRO A 174 6.56 -3.59 18.02
N THR A 175 5.87 -2.64 17.37
CA THR A 175 4.85 -1.80 18.00
C THR A 175 3.68 -1.57 17.06
N ARG A 176 2.53 -1.16 17.62
CA ARG A 176 1.32 -0.82 16.85
C ARG A 176 1.56 0.28 15.80
N SER A 177 2.40 1.27 16.11
CA SER A 177 2.76 2.31 15.13
C SER A 177 3.72 1.76 14.07
N ALA A 178 4.69 0.92 14.46
CA ALA A 178 5.57 0.24 13.51
C ALA A 178 4.81 -0.71 12.58
N LEU A 179 3.68 -1.28 13.03
CA LEU A 179 2.78 -2.07 12.19
C LEU A 179 2.22 -1.23 11.04
N VAL A 180 1.78 0.00 11.32
CA VAL A 180 1.28 0.93 10.30
C VAL A 180 2.39 1.34 9.34
N ALA A 181 3.55 1.73 9.86
CA ALA A 181 4.71 2.10 9.05
C ALA A 181 5.13 0.96 8.11
N ARG A 182 5.24 -0.26 8.64
CA ARG A 182 5.54 -1.45 7.84
C ARG A 182 4.45 -1.77 6.82
N ALA A 183 3.18 -1.59 7.15
CA ALA A 183 2.10 -1.79 6.20
C ALA A 183 2.16 -0.80 5.02
N TYR A 184 2.60 0.45 5.21
CA TYR A 184 2.87 1.37 4.11
C TYR A 184 4.12 0.97 3.31
N ALA A 185 5.22 0.63 3.99
CA ALA A 185 6.46 0.20 3.33
C ALA A 185 6.25 -1.06 2.47
N LEU A 186 5.46 -2.01 2.97
CA LEU A 186 5.04 -3.24 2.29
C LEU A 186 3.98 -3.04 1.22
N ASN A 187 3.58 -1.79 0.96
CA ASN A 187 2.51 -1.49 0.03
C ASN A 187 1.21 -2.24 0.36
N ILE A 188 0.95 -2.54 1.63
CA ILE A 188 -0.32 -3.11 2.11
C ILE A 188 -1.38 -2.03 2.17
N LEU A 189 -1.02 -0.89 2.75
CA LEU A 189 -1.83 0.32 2.74
C LEU A 189 -1.52 1.15 1.48
N VAL A 190 -2.54 1.83 0.97
CA VAL A 190 -2.44 2.76 -0.16
C VAL A 190 -1.89 4.10 0.34
N PRO A 191 -0.70 4.54 -0.11
CA PRO A 191 -0.19 5.88 0.18
C PRO A 191 -1.13 6.96 -0.37
N HIS A 192 -1.16 8.14 0.26
CA HIS A 192 -1.95 9.30 -0.17
C HIS A 192 -3.49 9.11 -0.19
N CYS A 193 -4.02 8.04 0.42
CA CYS A 193 -5.45 7.81 0.54
C CYS A 193 -5.93 8.04 1.97
N TRP A 194 -6.87 8.97 2.16
CA TRP A 194 -7.58 9.15 3.43
C TRP A 194 -9.10 8.99 3.23
N PRO A 195 -9.79 8.17 4.04
CA PRO A 195 -9.24 7.34 5.13
C PRO A 195 -8.36 6.20 4.59
N PRO A 196 -7.39 5.68 5.39
CA PRO A 196 -6.43 4.67 4.95
C PRO A 196 -7.11 3.38 4.49
N ARG A 197 -6.66 2.83 3.36
CA ARG A 197 -7.21 1.61 2.76
C ARG A 197 -6.15 0.57 2.51
N VAL A 198 -6.51 -0.70 2.70
CA VAL A 198 -5.69 -1.84 2.25
C VAL A 198 -5.94 -2.06 0.76
N ARG A 199 -4.89 -2.33 -0.03
CA ARG A 199 -5.07 -2.61 -1.46
C ARG A 199 -5.95 -3.87 -1.64
N PRO A 200 -6.92 -3.87 -2.56
CA PRO A 200 -7.83 -4.99 -2.77
C PRO A 200 -7.11 -6.33 -3.02
N GLN A 201 -5.97 -6.28 -3.69
CA GLN A 201 -5.14 -7.45 -4.04
C GLN A 201 -4.52 -8.13 -2.81
N GLN A 202 -4.34 -7.40 -1.71
CA GLN A 202 -3.80 -7.93 -0.46
C GLN A 202 -4.90 -8.31 0.54
N MET A 203 -6.17 -8.19 0.18
CA MET A 203 -7.28 -8.63 1.02
C MET A 203 -7.82 -9.97 0.49
N ALA A 204 -7.52 -11.05 1.20
CA ALA A 204 -8.11 -12.36 0.92
C ALA A 204 -9.57 -12.33 1.36
N ARG A 205 -10.49 -12.25 0.38
CA ARG A 205 -11.92 -12.48 0.62
C ARG A 205 -12.10 -13.94 1.03
N PHE A 206 -12.97 -14.18 2.00
CA PHE A 206 -13.47 -15.53 2.21
C PHE A 206 -14.05 -16.05 0.88
N PRO A 207 -13.69 -17.26 0.42
CA PRO A 207 -14.52 -17.91 -0.56
C PRO A 207 -15.89 -18.07 0.10
N VAL A 208 -16.87 -17.28 -0.34
CA VAL A 208 -18.26 -17.52 0.01
C VAL A 208 -18.50 -18.96 -0.39
N GLY A 209 -18.70 -19.82 0.60
CA GLY A 209 -18.91 -21.23 0.38
C GLY A 209 -20.00 -21.36 -0.68
N ARG A 210 -19.66 -21.97 -1.81
CA ARG A 210 -20.67 -22.56 -2.68
C ARG A 210 -21.52 -23.42 -1.76
N SER A 211 -22.73 -22.97 -1.49
CA SER A 211 -23.74 -23.80 -0.86
C SER A 211 -23.83 -25.05 -1.72
N ALA A 212 -23.32 -26.17 -1.22
CA ALA A 212 -23.58 -27.49 -1.77
C ALA A 212 -25.02 -27.86 -1.40
N CYS A 213 -25.96 -27.10 -1.94
CA CYS A 213 -27.38 -27.41 -2.00
C CYS A 213 -27.81 -27.17 -3.45
N ALA A 214 -27.16 -27.88 -4.38
CA ALA A 214 -27.65 -28.06 -5.74
C ALA A 214 -28.07 -29.52 -5.86
N ASP A 215 -29.36 -29.72 -5.60
CA ASP A 215 -30.24 -30.56 -6.39
C ASP A 215 -29.71 -31.94 -6.81
N SER A 216 -29.89 -32.91 -5.93
CA SER A 216 -29.98 -34.32 -6.35
C SER A 216 -31.45 -34.74 -6.36
N GLY A 217 -32.26 -34.09 -7.19
CA GLY A 217 -33.55 -34.60 -7.62
C GLY A 217 -33.43 -35.23 -9.01
N PRO A 218 -33.50 -36.56 -9.16
CA PRO A 218 -33.71 -37.13 -10.48
C PRO A 218 -35.16 -36.89 -10.95
N ALA A 219 -35.28 -36.49 -12.22
CA ALA A 219 -36.52 -36.23 -12.96
C ALA A 219 -37.46 -37.46 -13.04
N PRO A 220 -38.77 -37.27 -13.32
CA PRO A 220 -39.80 -38.27 -13.05
C PRO A 220 -39.82 -39.37 -14.11
N ALA A 221 -40.02 -40.61 -13.66
CA ALA A 221 -40.38 -41.74 -14.50
C ALA A 221 -41.75 -42.28 -14.09
N ASP A 222 -42.56 -42.50 -15.12
CA ASP A 222 -43.95 -42.93 -15.14
C ASP A 222 -44.16 -44.35 -14.58
N ARG A 223 -45.36 -44.53 -14.01
CA ARG A 223 -46.17 -45.76 -13.93
C ARG A 223 -46.16 -46.61 -12.64
N ALA A 224 -47.41 -46.79 -12.20
CA ALA A 224 -48.04 -47.95 -11.55
C ALA A 224 -48.50 -47.77 -10.09
N GLN A 225 -49.79 -48.07 -9.92
CA GLN A 225 -50.62 -48.04 -8.72
C GLN A 225 -50.01 -48.80 -7.53
N VAL A 226 -50.35 -48.38 -6.30
CA VAL A 226 -51.15 -49.18 -5.34
C VAL A 226 -51.37 -48.39 -4.03
N SER A 227 -52.67 -48.36 -3.68
CA SER A 227 -53.30 -48.23 -2.35
C SER A 227 -53.10 -47.02 -1.44
N ALA A 228 -54.27 -46.53 -1.03
CA ALA A 228 -54.56 -45.43 -0.13
C ALA A 228 -54.20 -45.68 1.34
N SER A 229 -54.00 -44.59 2.08
CA SER A 229 -54.63 -44.34 3.39
C SER A 229 -54.57 -42.84 3.72
N ARG A 230 -55.75 -42.23 3.90
CA ARG A 230 -56.03 -41.00 4.68
C ARG A 230 -56.43 -41.43 6.11
N PRO A 231 -56.67 -40.53 7.09
CA PRO A 231 -56.41 -39.08 7.21
C PRO A 231 -55.56 -38.81 8.50
N SER A 232 -55.19 -37.60 8.94
CA SER A 232 -56.05 -36.59 9.57
C SER A 232 -55.26 -35.33 9.95
N ASP A 233 -55.92 -34.18 9.74
CA ASP A 233 -56.09 -33.05 10.66
C ASP A 233 -54.92 -32.61 11.57
N ASN A 234 -54.42 -31.38 11.37
CA ASN A 234 -55.04 -30.26 12.08
C ASN A 234 -54.57 -28.88 11.57
N VAL A 235 -55.57 -28.01 11.47
CA VAL A 235 -55.52 -26.57 11.26
C VAL A 235 -55.15 -25.88 12.58
N ILE A 236 -54.75 -24.60 12.48
CA ILE A 236 -54.79 -23.48 13.45
C ILE A 236 -53.38 -22.88 13.58
N ASP A 237 -53.05 -21.79 12.89
CA ASP A 237 -53.56 -20.41 12.98
C ASP A 237 -52.95 -19.60 14.14
N ALA A 238 -52.68 -18.34 13.80
CA ALA A 238 -52.76 -17.15 14.63
C ALA A 238 -51.60 -16.77 15.58
N ARG A 239 -51.02 -15.63 15.19
CA ARG A 239 -50.90 -14.37 15.96
C ARG A 239 -49.55 -14.03 16.60
N ARG A 240 -48.90 -13.09 15.92
CA ARG A 240 -48.33 -11.87 16.52
C ARG A 240 -49.46 -10.97 17.06
N PRO A 241 -49.25 -10.23 18.16
CA PRO A 241 -48.92 -8.78 18.08
C PRO A 241 -47.75 -8.42 19.04
N ALA A 242 -46.79 -7.53 18.75
CA ALA A 242 -46.84 -6.06 18.57
C ALA A 242 -47.03 -5.29 19.91
N PRO A 243 -46.47 -4.07 20.07
CA PRO A 243 -45.57 -3.66 21.16
C PRO A 243 -46.17 -2.64 22.15
N VAL A 244 -45.44 -2.27 23.20
CA VAL A 244 -45.76 -1.13 24.09
C VAL A 244 -44.55 -0.22 24.29
N LEU A 245 -44.73 1.04 23.89
CA LEU A 245 -43.95 2.24 24.25
C LEU A 245 -44.10 2.57 25.74
N THR A 246 -43.09 3.23 26.32
CA THR A 246 -43.14 4.58 26.98
C THR A 246 -41.78 4.81 27.64
N ALA A 247 -40.97 5.79 27.25
CA ALA A 247 -41.06 7.25 27.49
C ALA A 247 -40.73 7.67 28.94
N GLY A 248 -39.76 8.58 29.10
CA GLY A 248 -39.79 9.58 30.18
C GLY A 248 -38.47 9.91 30.90
N GLY A 249 -38.06 11.18 30.82
CA GLY A 249 -37.32 11.94 31.86
C GLY A 249 -35.81 12.16 31.62
N HIS A 250 -35.29 13.30 31.15
CA HIS A 250 -35.18 14.69 31.68
C HIS A 250 -34.36 14.90 32.98
N HIS A 251 -33.14 15.44 32.82
CA HIS A 251 -32.46 16.52 33.61
C HIS A 251 -31.09 16.80 32.93
N SER A 252 -30.69 17.99 32.42
CA SER A 252 -30.39 19.30 33.08
C SER A 252 -29.53 19.11 34.33
N GLU A 253 -28.43 19.79 34.65
CA GLU A 253 -27.69 21.00 34.23
C GLU A 253 -26.42 21.04 35.14
N LEU A 254 -25.62 22.12 35.10
CA LEU A 254 -24.42 22.48 35.90
C LEU A 254 -23.09 22.04 35.24
N GLU A 255 -22.33 22.89 34.55
CA GLU A 255 -21.79 24.23 34.86
C GLU A 255 -20.74 24.26 35.98
N SER A 256 -19.60 24.87 35.62
CA SER A 256 -18.65 25.66 36.41
C SER A 256 -17.24 25.10 36.67
N ALA A 257 -16.29 26.00 36.35
CA ALA A 257 -14.85 26.10 36.62
C ALA A 257 -13.88 25.41 35.64
#